data_AF-A0A497FBN9-F1
#
_entry.id   AF-A0A497FBN9-F1
#
_cell.length_a   1.000
_cell.length_b   1.000
_cell.length_c   1.000
_cell.angle_alpha   90.00
_cell.angle_beta   90.00
_cell.angle_gamma   90.00
#
_symmetry.space_group_name_H-M   'P 1'
#
loop_
_entity.id
_entity.type
_entity.pdbx_description
1 polymer ?
#
loop_
_entity_poly.entity_id
_entity_poly.type
_entity_poly.pdbx_seq_one_letter_code
_entity_poly.pdbx_strand_id
1 'polypeptide(L)' 'MVVRVRVRIQYRDNIVETSAVANSGYETDVPEIHIPLALARRLGLTLTELRGENYRVIGGITSAYILGQVLVQVVT' A
#
# COMPACT_ATOMS: atom_id res chain seq x y z
N MET A 1 5.45 4.68 16.01
CA MET A 1 6.40 5.67 15.42
C MET A 1 6.09 5.78 13.93
N VAL A 2 6.20 6.97 13.35
CA VAL A 2 6.01 7.19 11.91
C VAL A 2 7.25 7.83 11.31
N VAL A 3 7.77 7.27 10.22
CA VAL A 3 8.97 7.77 9.53
C VAL A 3 8.68 7.92 8.05
N ARG A 4 9.00 9.08 7.49
CA ARG A 4 8.93 9.29 6.04
C ARG A 4 10.14 8.65 5.38
N VAL A 5 9.89 7.73 4.46
CA VAL A 5 10.92 7.01 3.72
C VAL A 5 10.69 7.17 2.22
N ARG A 6 11.76 7.06 1.42
CA ARG A 6 11.64 6.91 -0.03
C ARG A 6 11.56 5.41 -0.34
N VAL A 7 10.60 5.03 -1.17
CA VAL A 7 10.37 3.63 -1.53
C VAL A 7 10.30 3.48 -3.03
N ARG A 8 10.80 2.33 -3.50
CA ARG A 8 10.57 1.80 -4.83
C ARG A 8 9.51 0.70 -4.70
N ILE A 9 8.42 0.85 -5.45
CA ILE A 9 7.33 -0.13 -5.53
C ILE A 9 7.38 -0.74 -6.92
N GLN A 10 7.42 -2.07 -6.99
CA GLN A 10 7.46 -2.81 -8.24
C GLN A 10 6.28 -3.78 -8.33
N TYR A 11 5.64 -3.77 -9.49
CA TYR A 11 4.64 -4.76 -9.88
C TYR A 11 4.86 -5.16 -11.34
N ARG A 12 5.20 -6.44 -11.58
CA ARG A 12 5.63 -6.94 -12.89
C ARG A 12 6.77 -6.07 -13.45
N ASP A 13 6.58 -5.49 -14.62
CA ASP A 13 7.55 -4.65 -15.32
C ASP A 13 7.46 -3.16 -14.94
N ASN A 14 6.45 -2.78 -14.14
CA ASN A 14 6.24 -1.39 -13.72
C ASN A 14 6.94 -1.10 -12.39
N ILE A 15 7.70 -0.01 -12.36
CA ILE A 15 8.40 0.47 -11.17
C ILE A 15 8.00 1.92 -10.94
N VAL A 16 7.65 2.25 -9.70
CA VAL A 16 7.42 3.63 -9.27
C VAL A 16 8.21 3.92 -8.00
N GLU A 17 8.99 4.99 -8.04
CA GLU A 17 9.61 5.57 -6.85
C GLU A 17 8.75 6.70 -6.29
N THR A 18 8.51 6.68 -4.99
CA THR A 18 7.71 7.70 -4.29
C THR A 18 8.12 7.81 -2.82
N SER A 19 7.56 8.76 -2.09
CA SER A 19 7.66 8.77 -0.63
C SER A 19 6.52 7.98 0.00
N ALA A 20 6.82 7.27 1.09
CA ALA A 20 5.85 6.58 1.92
C ALA A 20 6.05 6.93 3.41
N VAL A 21 5.07 6.59 4.23
CA VAL A 21 5.15 6.68 5.69
C VAL A 21 5.23 5.25 6.23
N ALA A 22 6.37 4.88 6.81
CA ALA A 22 6.49 3.64 7.56
C ALA A 22 5.85 3.83 8.94
N ASN A 23 4.81 3.06 9.24
CA ASN A 23 4.06 3.15 10.49
C ASN A 23 4.25 1.89 11.32
N SER A 24 4.80 2.02 12.52
CA SER A 24 4.98 0.92 13.47
C SER A 24 3.84 0.80 14.49
N GLY A 25 2.86 1.70 14.48
CA GLY A 25 1.70 1.69 15.38
C GLY A 25 0.45 1.10 14.74
N TYR A 26 0.57 0.64 13.50
CA TYR A 26 -0.45 -0.14 12.80
C TYR A 26 0.06 -1.57 12.74
N GLU A 27 -0.61 -2.47 13.47
CA GLU A 27 -0.21 -3.86 13.61
C GLU A 27 -1.11 -4.74 12.74
N THR A 28 -0.49 -5.54 11.90
CA THR A 28 -1.12 -6.52 11.01
C THR A 28 -0.20 -7.74 10.94
N ASP A 29 -0.77 -8.91 10.67
CA ASP A 29 -0.03 -10.17 10.60
C ASP A 29 0.92 -10.23 9.40
N VAL A 30 0.67 -9.41 8.37
CA VAL A 30 1.47 -9.35 7.14
C VAL A 30 1.88 -7.92 6.82
N PRO A 31 3.03 -7.69 6.16
CA PRO A 31 3.40 -6.34 5.72
C PRO A 31 2.38 -5.80 4.71
N GLU A 32 1.80 -4.64 5.02
CA GLU A 32 0.84 -3.94 4.16
C GLU A 32 1.38 -2.58 3.70
N ILE A 33 1.05 -2.20 2.47
CA ILE A 33 1.28 -0.85 1.95
C ILE A 33 -0.02 -0.31 1.34
N HIS A 34 -0.54 0.76 1.93
CA HIS A 34 -1.70 1.45 1.36
C HIS A 34 -1.26 2.45 0.30
N ILE A 35 -1.81 2.32 -0.90
CA ILE A 35 -1.51 3.21 -2.03
C ILE A 35 -2.79 3.85 -2.60
N PRO A 36 -2.73 5.09 -3.11
CA PRO A 36 -3.84 5.66 -3.85
C PRO A 36 -4.16 4.85 -5.10
N LEU A 37 -5.44 4.77 -5.50
CA LEU A 37 -5.85 4.07 -6.74
C LEU A 37 -5.14 4.61 -7.98
N ALA A 38 -4.81 5.90 -8.02
CA ALA A 38 -4.02 6.48 -9.11
C ALA A 38 -2.61 5.88 -9.21
N LEU A 39 -1.97 5.59 -8.07
CA LEU A 39 -0.67 4.91 -8.04
C LEU A 39 -0.81 3.44 -8.45
N ALA A 40 -1.89 2.79 -8.03
CA ALA A 40 -2.19 1.42 -8.44
C ALA A 40 -2.35 1.27 -9.96
N ARG A 41 -3.07 2.22 -10.60
CA ARG A 41 -3.19 2.27 -12.08
C ARG A 41 -1.84 2.43 -12.75
N ARG A 42 -0.96 3.30 -12.23
CA ARG A 42 0.39 3.50 -12.76
C ARG A 42 1.26 2.26 -12.65
N LEU A 43 1.07 1.46 -11.61
CA LEU A 43 1.73 0.17 -11.44
C LEU A 43 1.14 -0.95 -12.32
N GLY A 44 -0.02 -0.73 -12.93
CA GLY A 44 -0.70 -1.72 -13.76
C GLY A 44 -1.44 -2.80 -12.95
N LEU A 45 -1.84 -2.49 -11.71
CA LEU A 45 -2.71 -3.36 -10.91
C LEU A 45 -4.13 -3.40 -11.49
N THR A 46 -4.74 -4.58 -11.54
CA THR A 46 -6.13 -4.76 -11.95
C THR A 46 -7.06 -4.16 -10.91
N LEU A 47 -8.00 -3.31 -11.33
CA LEU A 47 -8.94 -2.62 -10.44
C LEU A 47 -10.40 -3.07 -10.62
N THR A 48 -10.60 -4.24 -11.23
CA THR A 48 -11.91 -4.88 -11.37
C THR A 48 -12.08 -5.96 -10.31
N GLU A 49 -13.30 -6.16 -9.83
CA GLU A 49 -13.65 -7.24 -8.88
C GLU A 49 -12.81 -7.25 -7.59
N LEU A 50 -12.42 -6.06 -7.14
CA LEU A 50 -11.61 -5.91 -5.93
C LEU A 50 -12.38 -6.32 -4.69
N ARG A 51 -11.77 -7.15 -3.86
CA ARG A 51 -12.27 -7.45 -2.51
C ARG A 51 -12.08 -6.23 -1.63
N GLY A 52 -13.18 -5.71 -1.10
CA GLY A 52 -13.15 -4.73 -0.01
C GLY A 52 -12.93 -5.43 1.33
N GLU A 53 -12.07 -4.87 2.17
CA GLU A 53 -11.88 -5.30 3.55
C GLU A 53 -12.07 -4.14 4.51
N ASN A 54 -12.67 -4.46 5.66
CA ASN A 54 -12.96 -3.51 6.70
C ASN A 54 -11.81 -3.48 7.70
N TYR A 55 -11.23 -2.29 7.88
CA TYR A 55 -10.18 -2.02 8.84
C TYR A 55 -10.75 -1.25 10.01
N ARG A 56 -10.40 -1.70 11.23
CA ARG A 56 -10.67 -0.93 12.44
C ARG A 56 -9.64 0.19 12.55
N VAL A 57 -10.12 1.41 12.71
CA VAL A 57 -9.30 2.60 12.87
C VAL A 57 -9.71 3.35 14.13
N ILE A 58 -8.91 4.35 14.51
CA ILE A 58 -9.31 5.27 15.58
C ILE A 58 -10.60 5.98 15.14
N GLY A 59 -11.67 5.80 15.89
CA GLY A 59 -12.97 6.44 15.62
C GLY A 59 -13.94 5.64 14.75
N GLY A 60 -13.63 4.40 14.36
CA GLY A 60 -14.62 3.54 13.68
C GLY A 60 -14.04 2.46 12.78
N ILE A 61 -14.74 2.23 11.65
CA ILE A 61 -14.38 1.26 10.63
C ILE A 61 -14.24 1.99 9.30
N THR A 62 -13.20 1.66 8.54
CA THR A 62 -13.01 2.12 7.16
C THR A 62 -12.85 0.93 6.23
N SER A 63 -13.11 1.12 4.94
CA SER A 63 -12.94 0.07 3.92
C SER A 63 -11.76 0.37 3.02
N ALA A 64 -10.93 -0.63 2.74
CA ALA A 64 -9.88 -0.57 1.72
C ALA A 64 -10.02 -1.74 0.74
N TYR A 65 -9.48 -1.58 -0.47
CA TYR A 65 -9.45 -2.65 -1.46
C TYR A 65 -8.14 -3.43 -1.39
N ILE A 66 -8.24 -4.76 -1.45
CA ILE A 66 -7.08 -5.64 -1.57
C ILE A 66 -6.72 -5.78 -3.05
N LEU A 67 -5.56 -5.22 -3.41
CA LEU A 67 -5.11 -5.13 -4.81
C LEU A 67 -4.17 -6.28 -5.22
N GLY A 68 -3.62 -7.01 -4.25
CA GLY A 68 -2.64 -8.07 -4.45
C GLY A 68 -1.29 -7.76 -3.80
N GLN A 69 -0.23 -8.34 -4.35
CA GLN A 69 1.13 -8.25 -3.80
C GLN A 69 2.04 -7.44 -4.71
N VAL A 70 2.94 -6.68 -4.11
CA VAL A 70 3.97 -5.87 -4.78
C VAL A 70 5.29 -6.05 -4.05
N LEU A 71 6.39 -5.82 -4.76
CA LEU A 71 7.70 -5.74 -4.11
C LEU A 71 7.95 -4.29 -3.66
N VAL A 72 8.36 -4.12 -2.41
CA VAL A 72 8.65 -2.81 -1.82
C VAL A 72 10.09 -2.80 -1.32
N GLN A 73 10.84 -1.79 -1.71
CA GLN A 73 12.21 -1.56 -1.25
C GLN A 73 12.36 -0.13 -0.76
N VAL A 74 12.97 0.06 0.42
CA VAL A 74 13.41 1.38 0.87
C VAL A 74 14.64 1.79 0.06
N VAL A 75 14.62 3.00 -0.50
CA VAL A 75 15.72 3.56 -1.28
C VAL A 75 16.44 4.57 -0.38
N THR A 76 17.71 4.29 -0.07
CA THR A 76 18.63 5.16 0.69
C THR A 76 19.38 6.11 -0.22
#